data_AF-A0A1G5JZM3-F1
#
_entry.id   AF-A0A1G5JZM3-F1
#
_cell.length_a   1.000
_cell.length_b   1.000
_cell.length_c   1.000
_cell.angle_alpha   90.00
_cell.angle_beta   90.00
_cell.angle_gamma   90.00
#
_symmetry.space_group_name_H-M   'P 1'
#
loop_
_entity.id
_entity.type
_entity.pdbx_description
1 polymer ?
#
loop_
_entity_poly.entity_id
_entity_poly.type
_entity_poly.pdbx_seq_one_letter_code
_entity_poly.pdbx_strand_id
1 'polypeptide(L)'
;MKKDGGYVWIDPDLMQQLIETRDPLYAVGFIVLASYVDDRGRVSCKKAIDGLVAAFSEIDEMQAKALLARFVEAGLATVDDQTIILPGCGTAFIPNQKHKAPGSSSRK
;
A
#
# COMPACT_ATOMS: atom_id res chain seq x y z
N MET A 1 0.65 20.97 -1.49
CA MET A 1 1.75 20.02 -1.77
C MET A 1 1.41 19.29 -3.05
N LYS A 2 2.22 19.47 -4.10
CA LYS A 2 2.10 18.69 -5.33
C LYS A 2 2.51 17.25 -4.99
N LYS A 3 1.64 16.27 -5.26
CA LYS A 3 2.04 14.87 -5.30
C LYS A 3 2.99 14.76 -6.49
N ASP A 4 4.29 14.85 -6.26
CA ASP A 4 5.25 14.41 -7.27
C ASP A 4 4.86 12.98 -7.63
N GLY A 5 4.78 12.70 -8.94
CA GLY A 5 4.24 11.48 -9.53
C GLY A 5 5.07 10.23 -9.21
N GLY A 6 5.20 9.91 -7.92
CA GLY A 6 5.73 8.67 -7.43
C GLY A 6 4.67 7.60 -7.59
N TYR A 7 4.99 6.58 -8.38
CA TYR A 7 4.20 5.36 -8.41
C TYR A 7 4.32 4.66 -7.06
N VAL A 8 3.22 4.13 -6.55
CA VAL A 8 3.27 3.22 -5.39
C VAL A 8 4.05 1.99 -5.83
N TRP A 9 5.17 1.73 -5.17
CA TRP A 9 5.87 0.46 -5.31
C TRP A 9 5.19 -0.57 -4.42
N ILE A 10 5.02 -1.78 -4.94
CA ILE A 10 4.63 -2.97 -4.18
C ILE A 10 5.69 -4.01 -4.50
N ASP A 11 6.23 -4.65 -3.46
CA ASP A 11 7.22 -5.70 -3.64
C ASP A 11 6.65 -6.87 -4.50
N PRO A 12 7.39 -7.36 -5.51
CA PRO A 12 6.91 -8.43 -6.39
C PRO A 12 6.61 -9.74 -5.66
N ASP A 13 7.39 -10.13 -4.65
CA ASP A 13 7.18 -11.36 -3.89
C ASP A 13 5.92 -11.24 -3.02
N LEU A 14 5.70 -10.05 -2.47
CA LEU A 14 4.46 -9.69 -1.78
C LEU A 14 3.24 -9.78 -2.71
N MET A 15 3.35 -9.26 -3.94
CA MET A 15 2.27 -9.35 -4.92
C MET A 15 1.98 -10.81 -5.32
N GLN A 16 3.02 -11.63 -5.45
CA GLN A 16 2.86 -13.05 -5.72
C GLN A 16 2.12 -13.76 -4.57
N GLN A 17 2.50 -13.51 -3.33
CA GLN A 17 1.81 -14.05 -2.14
C GLN A 17 0.32 -13.67 -2.13
N LEU A 18 0.00 -12.42 -2.46
CA LEU A 18 -1.39 -11.95 -2.52
C LEU A 18 -2.22 -12.69 -3.57
N ILE A 19 -1.67 -12.94 -4.76
CA ILE A 19 -2.37 -13.68 -5.83
C ILE A 19 -2.59 -15.15 -5.45
N GLU A 20 -1.64 -15.76 -4.75
CA GLU A 20 -1.71 -17.17 -4.34
C GLU A 20 -2.81 -17.46 -3.31
N THR A 21 -3.26 -16.46 -2.56
CA THR A 21 -4.37 -16.62 -1.58
C THR A 21 -5.72 -16.96 -2.20
N ARG A 22 -5.90 -16.78 -3.52
CA ARG A 22 -7.17 -17.01 -4.26
C ARG A 22 -8.41 -16.31 -3.66
N ASP A 23 -8.22 -15.30 -2.82
CA ASP A 23 -9.27 -14.46 -2.26
C ASP A 23 -9.19 -13.07 -2.93
N PRO A 24 -10.07 -12.76 -3.90
CA PRO A 24 -10.02 -11.49 -4.62
C PRO A 24 -10.19 -10.27 -3.71
N LEU A 25 -11.00 -10.38 -2.64
CA LEU A 25 -11.17 -9.31 -1.65
C LEU A 25 -9.87 -9.05 -0.91
N TYR A 26 -9.11 -10.10 -0.62
CA TYR A 26 -7.81 -10.00 0.05
C TYR A 26 -6.77 -9.28 -0.80
N ALA A 27 -6.58 -9.72 -2.05
CA ALA A 27 -5.61 -9.12 -2.97
C ALA A 27 -5.99 -7.68 -3.35
N VAL A 28 -7.26 -7.45 -3.72
CA VAL A 28 -7.73 -6.10 -4.10
C VAL A 28 -7.73 -5.17 -2.89
N GLY A 29 -8.11 -5.66 -1.71
CA GLY A 29 -8.11 -4.88 -0.49
C GLY A 29 -6.72 -4.39 -0.11
N PHE A 30 -5.70 -5.24 -0.29
CA PHE A 30 -4.32 -4.84 -0.08
C PHE A 30 -3.88 -3.75 -1.06
N ILE A 31 -4.20 -3.89 -2.36
CA ILE A 31 -3.87 -2.91 -3.40
C ILE A 31 -4.54 -1.56 -3.12
N VAL A 32 -5.81 -1.57 -2.70
CA VAL A 32 -6.54 -0.37 -2.28
C VAL A 32 -5.77 0.34 -1.16
N LEU A 33 -5.37 -0.37 -0.12
CA LEU A 33 -4.61 0.22 1.00
C LEU A 33 -3.25 0.76 0.54
N ALA A 34 -2.53 0.02 -0.29
CA ALA A 34 -1.25 0.44 -0.86
C ALA A 34 -1.39 1.75 -1.65
N SER A 35 -2.55 2.06 -2.23
CA SER A 35 -2.78 3.34 -2.91
C SER A 35 -2.90 4.56 -1.99
N TYR A 36 -3.16 4.34 -0.69
CA TYR A 36 -3.39 5.39 0.31
C TYR A 36 -2.20 5.69 1.21
N VAL A 37 -1.16 4.85 1.16
CA VAL A 37 0.03 5.00 1.98
C VAL A 37 0.87 6.21 1.58
N ASP A 38 1.65 6.73 2.53
CA ASP A 38 2.67 7.74 2.28
C ASP A 38 3.96 7.13 1.68
N ASP A 39 5.00 7.95 1.56
CA ASP A 39 6.31 7.55 1.04
C ASP A 39 6.96 6.41 1.85
N ARG A 40 6.55 6.24 3.12
CA ARG A 40 7.05 5.24 4.06
C ARG A 40 6.09 4.06 4.25
N GLY A 41 5.08 3.91 3.39
CA GLY A 41 4.15 2.79 3.49
C GLY A 41 3.15 2.93 4.63
N ARG A 42 2.93 4.14 5.16
CA ARG A 42 2.05 4.38 6.32
C ARG A 42 0.72 4.98 5.91
N VAL A 43 -0.35 4.54 6.56
CA VAL A 43 -1.71 5.09 6.41
C VAL A 43 -2.40 5.08 7.76
N SER A 44 -3.21 6.10 8.07
CA SER A 44 -3.97 6.08 9.34
C SER A 44 -5.03 4.99 9.32
N CYS A 45 -5.30 4.36 10.47
CA CYS A 45 -6.31 3.30 10.61
C CYS A 45 -7.68 3.76 10.09
N LYS A 46 -8.08 5.00 10.40
CA LYS A 46 -9.33 5.58 9.89
C LYS A 46 -9.36 5.62 8.36
N LYS A 47 -8.31 6.15 7.74
CA LYS A 47 -8.23 6.27 6.28
C LYS A 47 -8.16 4.89 5.59
N ALA A 48 -7.52 3.91 6.22
CA ALA A 48 -7.47 2.53 5.73
C ALA A 48 -8.87 1.90 5.73
N ILE A 49 -9.61 2.02 6.84
CA ILE A 49 -10.97 1.51 6.97
C ILE A 49 -11.92 2.21 5.99
N ASP A 50 -11.89 3.55 5.96
CA ASP A 50 -12.72 4.35 5.05
C ASP A 50 -12.43 3.97 3.58
N GLY A 51 -11.17 3.76 3.23
CA GLY A 51 -10.74 3.35 1.89
C GLY A 51 -11.25 1.96 1.50
N LEU A 52 -11.22 1.00 2.42
CA LEU A 52 -11.76 -0.35 2.19
C LEU A 52 -13.28 -0.34 2.01
N VAL A 53 -14.01 0.35 2.89
CA VAL A 53 -15.47 0.48 2.80
C VAL A 53 -15.88 1.19 1.50
N ALA A 54 -15.12 2.21 1.08
CA ALA A 54 -15.37 2.90 -0.18
C ALA A 54 -15.06 2.04 -1.42
N ALA A 55 -14.08 1.12 -1.33
CA ALA A 55 -13.68 0.27 -2.45
C ALA A 55 -14.60 -0.94 -2.66
N PHE A 56 -15.28 -1.40 -1.60
CA PHE A 56 -16.16 -2.56 -1.66
C PHE A 56 -17.55 -2.21 -1.12
N SER A 57 -18.53 -2.11 -2.01
CA SER A 57 -19.92 -1.76 -1.65
C SER A 57 -20.63 -2.79 -0.75
N GLU A 58 -20.03 -3.95 -0.59
CA GLU A 58 -20.56 -5.12 0.08
C GLU A 58 -19.86 -5.43 1.41
N ILE A 59 -18.92 -4.57 1.84
CA ILE A 59 -18.34 -4.65 3.18
C ILE A 59 -18.70 -3.43 4.04
N ASP A 60 -18.98 -3.68 5.31
CA ASP A 60 -19.12 -2.64 6.33
C ASP A 60 -17.81 -2.36 7.08
N GLU A 61 -17.86 -1.43 8.04
CA GLU A 61 -16.71 -1.07 8.86
C GLU A 61 -16.13 -2.25 9.67
N MET A 62 -16.99 -3.17 10.13
CA MET A 62 -16.58 -4.33 10.91
C MET A 62 -15.82 -5.32 10.01
N GLN A 63 -16.32 -5.57 8.81
CA GLN A 63 -15.67 -6.41 7.82
C GLN A 63 -14.36 -5.79 7.31
N ALA A 64 -14.30 -4.47 7.14
CA ALA A 64 -13.06 -3.77 6.81
C ALA A 64 -11.99 -3.91 7.91
N LYS A 65 -12.39 -3.80 9.18
CA LYS A 65 -11.49 -4.06 10.33
C LYS A 65 -11.01 -5.51 10.37
N ALA A 66 -11.91 -6.47 10.11
CA ALA A 66 -11.54 -7.88 10.04
C ALA A 66 -10.55 -8.15 8.90
N LEU A 67 -10.73 -7.53 7.74
CA LEU A 67 -9.78 -7.62 6.62
C LEU A 67 -8.41 -7.04 6.99
N LEU A 68 -8.36 -5.89 7.67
CA LEU A 68 -7.10 -5.32 8.19
C LEU A 68 -6.41 -6.27 9.18
N ALA A 69 -7.17 -6.88 10.10
CA ALA A 69 -6.62 -7.86 11.03
C ALA A 69 -6.01 -9.06 10.29
N ARG A 70 -6.66 -9.56 9.23
CA ARG A 70 -6.11 -10.63 8.38
C ARG A 70 -4.80 -10.24 7.69
N PHE A 71 -4.61 -8.97 7.31
CA PHE A 71 -3.33 -8.52 6.77
C PHE A 71 -2.23 -8.54 7.84
N VAL A 72 -2.57 -8.17 9.07
CA VAL A 72 -1.62 -8.19 10.20
C VAL A 72 -1.24 -9.62 10.59
N GLU A 73 -2.21 -10.52 10.67
CA GLU A 73 -1.98 -11.95 10.98
C GLU A 73 -1.11 -12.63 9.92
N ALA A 74 -1.25 -12.23 8.66
CA ALA A 74 -0.43 -12.73 7.55
C ALA A 74 0.95 -12.05 7.45
N GLY A 75 1.27 -11.09 8.33
CA GLY A 75 2.53 -10.34 8.30
C GLY A 75 2.65 -9.34 7.14
N LEU A 76 1.55 -9.05 6.45
CA LEU A 76 1.51 -8.10 5.33
C LEU A 76 1.35 -6.65 5.81
N ALA A 77 0.93 -6.46 7.06
CA ALA A 77 0.81 -5.16 7.68
C ALA A 77 1.21 -5.22 9.16
N THR A 78 1.60 -4.08 9.72
CA THR A 78 1.70 -3.90 11.17
C THR A 78 0.88 -2.69 11.62
N VAL A 79 0.49 -2.68 12.89
CA VAL A 79 -0.25 -1.56 13.50
C VAL A 79 0.64 -0.91 14.56
N ASP A 80 0.83 0.39 14.44
CA ASP A 80 1.50 1.23 15.43
C ASP A 80 0.55 2.37 15.82
N ASP A 81 0.00 2.27 17.04
CA ASP A 81 -1.04 3.16 17.57
C ASP A 81 -2.24 3.31 16.62
N GLN A 82 -2.31 4.41 15.87
CA GLN A 82 -3.38 4.71 14.90
C GLN A 82 -2.92 4.66 13.45
N THR A 83 -1.79 3.99 13.17
CA THR A 83 -1.19 3.89 11.84
C THR A 83 -1.04 2.43 11.44
N ILE A 84 -1.52 2.10 10.25
CA ILE A 84 -1.20 0.84 9.56
C ILE A 84 0.06 1.08 8.73
N ILE A 85 1.02 0.17 8.83
CA ILE A 85 2.25 0.15 8.05
C ILE A 85 2.18 -1.05 7.11
N LEU A 86 2.34 -0.83 5.82
CA LEU A 86 2.43 -1.87 4.79
C LEU A 86 3.91 -1.99 4.38
N PRO A 87 4.68 -2.95 4.93
CA PRO A 87 6.07 -3.14 4.56
C PRO A 87 6.20 -3.44 3.07
N GLY A 88 7.20 -2.86 2.40
CA GLY A 88 7.37 -3.03 0.96
C GLY A 88 6.42 -2.20 0.09
N CYS A 89 5.60 -1.33 0.71
CA CYS A 89 4.81 -0.32 0.02
C CYS A 89 5.35 1.10 0.25
N GLY A 90 5.16 1.98 -0.74
CA GLY A 90 5.61 3.38 -0.69
C GLY A 90 6.80 3.66 -1.61
N THR A 91 7.23 4.91 -1.69
CA THR A 91 8.27 5.33 -2.64
C THR A 91 9.68 5.29 -2.06
N ALA A 92 9.83 5.30 -0.73
CA ALA A 92 11.14 5.23 -0.07
C ALA A 92 11.77 3.83 -0.12
N PHE A 93 10.99 2.79 -0.42
CA PHE A 93 11.45 1.40 -0.45
C PHE A 93 11.94 0.94 -1.83
N ILE A 94 11.86 1.77 -2.86
CA ILE A 94 12.28 1.39 -4.22
C ILE A 94 13.76 0.99 -4.20
N PRO A 95 14.09 -0.31 -4.37
CA PRO A 95 15.48 -0.74 -4.37
C PRO A 95 16.17 -0.10 -5.58
N ASN A 96 17.19 0.72 -5.34
CA ASN A 96 17.98 1.40 -6.39
C ASN A 96 17.21 2.37 -7.32
N GLN A 97 16.65 3.47 -6.80
CA GLN A 97 16.55 4.71 -7.60
C GLN A 97 17.92 5.40 -7.82
N LYS A 98 18.93 4.65 -8.27
CA LYS A 98 20.04 5.21 -9.08
C LYS A 98 19.61 5.36 -10.55
N HIS A 99 18.34 5.68 -10.79
CA HIS A 99 17.93 6.17 -12.10
C HIS A 99 18.40 7.61 -12.20
N LYS A 100 19.56 7.80 -12.85
CA LYS A 100 19.93 9.06 -13.49
C LYS A 100 18.68 9.63 -14.15
N ALA A 101 18.28 10.84 -13.78
CA ALA A 101 17.35 11.62 -14.57
C ALA A 101 17.80 11.58 -16.04
N PRO A 102 16.92 11.26 -17.01
CA PRO A 102 17.31 11.33 -18.41
C PRO A 102 17.50 12.82 -18.75
N GLY A 103 18.76 13.22 -18.89
CA GLY A 103 19.13 14.43 -19.63
C GLY A 103 19.00 15.76 -18.88
N SER A 104 19.74 15.93 -17.77
CA SER A 104 20.36 17.24 -17.54
C SER A 104 21.47 17.43 -18.59
N SER A 105 21.09 17.73 -19.83
CA SER A 105 22.03 18.24 -20.83
C SER A 105 22.27 19.71 -20.51
N SER A 106 23.21 20.00 -19.62
CA SER A 106 23.87 21.29 -19.59
C SER A 106 24.67 21.43 -20.89
N ARG A 107 24.08 22.09 -21.90
CA ARG A 107 24.89 22.69 -22.97
C ARG A 107 25.56 23.92 -22.37
N LYS A 108 26.90 23.83 -22.26
CA LYS A 108 27.79 24.99 -22.29
C LYS A 108 27.75 25.63 -23.67
#